data_AF-A0A3D5RAV0-F1
#
_entry.id   AF-A0A3D5RAV0-F1
#
_cell.length_a   1.000
_cell.length_b   1.000
_cell.length_c   1.000
_cell.angle_alpha   90.00
_cell.angle_beta   90.00
_cell.angle_gamma   90.00
#
_symmetry.space_group_name_H-M   'P 1'
#
loop_
_entity.id
_entity.type
_entity.pdbx_description
1 polymer ?
#
loop_
_entity_poly.entity_id
_entity_poly.type
_entity_poly.pdbx_seq_one_letter_code
_entity_poly.pdbx_strand_id
1 'polypeptide(L)'
;FDSYEEYKGEIEKRQNGVLISQENGIAMSYSLYNLNERGRLIIDSGEEVYEGMIVGICNRKEDMVVNPCKNKKLTNMRSSGSDDSLKIQPPIEMNLEDALEFIEDDELVEITPDSIRLRKKYLKEIDRRKQRSK
;
A
#
# COMPACT_ATOMS: atom_id res chain seq x y z
N PHE A 1 -12.97 2.18 29.75
CA PHE A 1 -13.45 3.55 29.99
C PHE A 1 -13.44 3.80 31.49
N ASP A 2 -12.87 4.92 31.94
CA ASP A 2 -12.80 5.32 33.35
C ASP A 2 -13.49 6.66 33.58
N SER A 3 -13.00 7.75 32.98
CA SER A 3 -13.65 9.07 32.98
C SER A 3 -13.22 9.94 31.79
N TYR A 4 -13.87 11.10 31.62
CA TYR A 4 -13.42 12.14 30.67
C TYR A 4 -12.45 13.09 31.38
N GLU A 5 -11.36 13.43 30.71
CA GLU A 5 -10.35 14.38 31.20
C GLU A 5 -10.16 15.55 30.22
N GLU A 6 -9.42 16.56 30.68
CA GLU A 6 -8.94 17.64 29.81
C GLU A 6 -8.08 17.10 28.65
N TYR A 7 -8.24 17.74 27.49
CA TYR A 7 -7.50 17.42 26.28
C TYR A 7 -5.99 17.53 26.48
N LYS A 8 -5.25 16.44 26.22
CA LYS A 8 -3.80 16.36 26.47
C LYS A 8 -2.93 16.80 25.29
N GLY A 9 -3.51 17.38 24.24
CA GLY A 9 -2.80 17.78 23.02
C GLY A 9 -3.11 16.87 21.82
N GLU A 10 -2.54 17.22 20.67
CA GLU A 10 -2.77 16.48 19.43
C GLU A 10 -2.12 15.09 19.46
N ILE A 11 -2.87 14.11 18.98
CA ILE A 11 -2.36 12.75 18.79
C ILE A 11 -1.47 12.78 17.55
N GLU A 12 -0.24 12.26 17.69
CA GLU A 12 0.69 12.20 16.56
C GLU A 12 0.12 11.28 15.47
N LYS A 13 0.03 11.84 14.27
CA LYS A 13 -0.32 11.12 13.06
C LYS A 13 0.88 10.32 12.54
N ARG A 14 0.62 9.39 11.63
CA ARG A 14 1.71 8.61 11.03
C ARG A 14 2.67 9.53 10.27
N GLN A 15 3.96 9.21 10.32
CA GLN A 15 5.00 9.99 9.64
C GLN A 15 5.17 9.62 8.17
N ASN A 16 4.77 8.41 7.79
CA ASN A 16 4.98 7.84 6.47
C ASN A 16 3.76 8.05 5.57
N GLY A 17 4.00 8.27 4.28
CA GLY A 17 2.96 8.16 3.25
C GLY A 17 2.66 6.71 2.92
N VAL A 18 1.76 6.50 1.96
CA VAL A 18 1.36 5.16 1.51
C VAL A 18 1.70 4.89 0.04
N LEU A 19 1.94 3.63 -0.28
CA LEU A 19 2.01 3.15 -1.66
C LEU A 19 0.59 2.81 -2.12
N ILE A 20 0.13 3.44 -3.19
CA ILE A 20 -1.25 3.33 -3.67
C ILE A 20 -1.23 2.64 -5.03
N SER A 21 -2.01 1.57 -5.20
CA SER A 21 -2.15 0.91 -6.49
C SER A 21 -2.78 1.85 -7.52
N GLN A 22 -2.17 1.91 -8.69
CA GLN A 22 -2.61 2.68 -9.84
C GLN A 22 -3.74 1.99 -10.62
N GLU A 23 -3.81 0.67 -10.59
CA GLU A 23 -4.70 -0.11 -11.45
C GLU A 23 -5.24 -1.36 -10.77
N ASN A 24 -6.26 -1.95 -11.41
CA ASN A 24 -6.81 -3.23 -11.00
C ASN A 24 -6.02 -4.37 -11.64
N GLY A 25 -5.78 -5.44 -10.89
CA GLY A 25 -5.12 -6.63 -11.41
C GLY A 25 -4.58 -7.53 -10.31
N ILE A 26 -3.58 -8.34 -10.66
CA ILE A 26 -2.91 -9.25 -9.74
C ILE A 26 -1.50 -8.72 -9.46
N ALA A 27 -1.12 -8.66 -8.19
CA ALA A 27 0.19 -8.22 -7.77
C ALA A 27 1.28 -9.19 -8.26
N MET A 28 2.20 -8.70 -9.09
CA MET A 28 3.24 -9.51 -9.72
C MET A 28 4.52 -9.48 -8.88
N SER A 29 5.14 -10.64 -8.66
CA SER A 29 6.37 -10.77 -7.84
C SER A 29 7.49 -9.82 -8.29
N TYR A 30 7.63 -9.63 -9.61
CA TYR A 30 8.60 -8.69 -10.18
C TYR A 30 8.33 -7.24 -9.78
N SER A 31 7.06 -6.82 -9.77
CA SER A 31 6.70 -5.47 -9.35
C SER A 31 6.92 -5.29 -7.86
N LEU A 32 6.44 -6.23 -7.04
CA LEU A 32 6.61 -6.19 -5.59
C LEU A 32 8.08 -6.13 -5.18
N TYR A 33 8.95 -6.91 -5.84
CA TYR A 33 10.39 -6.84 -5.63
C TYR A 33 10.94 -5.42 -5.81
N ASN A 34 10.57 -4.72 -6.89
CA ASN A 34 11.02 -3.35 -7.13
C ASN A 34 10.37 -2.34 -6.17
N LEU A 35 9.15 -2.61 -5.70
CA LEU A 35 8.43 -1.73 -4.76
C LEU A 35 8.97 -1.81 -3.33
N ASN A 36 9.61 -2.93 -2.94
CA ASN A 36 10.28 -3.05 -1.65
C ASN A 36 11.39 -1.99 -1.44
N GLU A 37 12.02 -1.48 -2.50
CA GLU A 37 13.00 -0.39 -2.38
C GLU A 37 12.34 0.94 -1.95
N ARG A 38 11.03 1.08 -2.20
CA ARG A 38 10.27 2.31 -1.97
C ARG A 38 9.47 2.29 -0.67
N GLY A 39 9.36 1.14 -0.04
CA GLY A 39 8.50 0.96 1.12
C GLY A 39 8.44 -0.47 1.60
N ARG A 40 7.67 -0.68 2.68
CA ARG A 40 7.32 -2.02 3.16
C ARG A 40 5.95 -2.40 2.62
N LEU A 41 5.84 -3.56 1.98
CA LEU A 41 4.59 -4.01 1.39
C LEU A 41 3.65 -4.58 2.46
N ILE A 42 2.35 -4.47 2.21
CA ILE A 42 1.29 -5.07 3.03
C ILE A 42 0.47 -6.11 2.25
N ILE A 43 0.88 -6.39 1.01
CA ILE A 43 0.26 -7.38 0.12
C ILE A 43 1.28 -8.41 -0.32
N ASP A 44 0.82 -9.61 -0.63
CA ASP A 44 1.67 -10.67 -1.17
C ASP A 44 1.58 -10.76 -2.71
N SER A 45 2.54 -11.46 -3.30
CA SER A 45 2.51 -11.82 -4.71
C SER A 45 1.32 -12.72 -5.01
N GLY A 46 0.57 -12.38 -6.06
CA GLY A 46 -0.63 -13.10 -6.47
C GLY A 46 -1.93 -12.56 -5.87
N GLU A 47 -1.85 -11.57 -4.97
CA GLU A 47 -3.03 -10.93 -4.41
C GLU A 47 -3.74 -10.03 -5.43
N GLU A 48 -5.07 -10.04 -5.40
CA GLU A 48 -5.89 -9.14 -6.22
C GLU A 48 -5.88 -7.73 -5.63
N VAL A 49 -5.55 -6.76 -6.47
CA VAL A 49 -5.46 -5.34 -6.11
C VAL A 49 -6.36 -4.50 -7.00
N TYR A 50 -6.76 -3.35 -6.48
CA TYR A 50 -7.58 -2.38 -7.22
C TYR A 50 -7.03 -0.96 -7.12
N GLU A 51 -7.36 -0.09 -8.08
CA GLU A 51 -6.98 1.30 -8.12
C GLU A 51 -7.40 2.01 -6.82
N GLY A 52 -6.43 2.64 -6.14
CA GLY A 52 -6.65 3.33 -4.88
C GLY A 52 -6.55 2.45 -3.64
N MET A 53 -6.35 1.14 -3.79
CA MET A 53 -5.94 0.25 -2.69
C MET A 53 -4.54 0.64 -2.22
N ILE A 54 -4.33 0.65 -0.91
CA ILE A 54 -3.01 0.84 -0.31
C ILE A 54 -2.32 -0.53 -0.30
N VAL A 55 -1.11 -0.58 -0.86
CA VAL A 55 -0.34 -1.80 -1.08
C VAL A 55 0.97 -1.81 -0.28
N GLY A 56 1.27 -0.72 0.43
CA GLY A 56 2.42 -0.65 1.31
C GLY A 56 2.59 0.69 2.02
N ILE A 57 3.55 0.73 2.91
CA ILE A 57 4.00 1.92 3.66
C ILE A 57 5.18 2.53 2.92
N CYS A 58 5.08 3.80 2.55
CA CYS A 58 6.13 4.50 1.82
C CYS A 58 7.31 4.86 2.74
N ASN A 59 8.54 4.74 2.24
CA ASN A 59 9.74 5.22 2.95
C ASN A 59 9.79 6.75 3.08
N ARG A 60 8.93 7.46 2.34
CA ARG A 60 8.80 8.93 2.37
C ARG A 60 7.49 9.32 3.05
N LYS A 61 7.39 10.59 3.45
CA LYS A 61 6.15 11.17 4.02
C LYS A 61 5.02 11.33 3.00
N GLU A 62 5.36 11.40 1.72
CA GLU A 62 4.40 11.59 0.64
C GLU A 62 3.87 10.26 0.11
N ASP A 63 2.57 10.23 -0.18
CA ASP A 63 1.93 9.13 -0.87
C ASP A 63 2.51 8.96 -2.28
N MET A 64 2.68 7.71 -2.69
CA MET A 64 3.22 7.36 -4.01
C MET A 64 2.27 6.43 -4.74
N VAL A 65 1.81 6.84 -5.92
CA VAL A 65 1.05 5.97 -6.82
C VAL A 65 2.02 5.03 -7.54
N VAL A 66 1.74 3.73 -7.47
CA VAL A 66 2.60 2.66 -7.98
C VAL A 66 1.80 1.63 -8.75
N ASN A 67 2.45 0.93 -9.68
CA ASN A 67 1.83 -0.18 -10.40
C ASN A 67 2.37 -1.52 -9.85
N PRO A 68 1.58 -2.24 -9.03
CA PRO A 68 1.93 -3.58 -8.52
C PRO A 68 1.70 -4.72 -9.54
N CYS A 69 0.98 -4.47 -10.64
CA CYS A 69 0.61 -5.45 -11.65
C CYS A 69 1.60 -5.55 -12.82
N LYS A 70 2.68 -4.75 -12.80
CA LYS A 70 3.61 -4.66 -13.92
C LYS A 70 4.43 -5.95 -14.09
N ASN A 71 4.41 -6.47 -15.31
CA ASN A 71 5.18 -7.66 -15.68
C ASN A 71 6.64 -7.33 -16.01
N LYS A 72 7.51 -8.35 -15.85
CA LYS A 72 8.89 -8.31 -16.33
C LYS A 72 8.87 -8.20 -17.86
N LYS A 73 9.50 -7.17 -18.43
CA LYS A 73 9.68 -7.11 -19.89
C LYS A 73 10.63 -8.22 -20.31
N LEU A 74 10.11 -9.20 -21.03
CA LEU A 74 10.90 -10.25 -21.69
C LEU A 74 11.59 -9.66 -22.94
N THR A 75 12.51 -8.71 -22.75
CA THR A 75 13.46 -8.38 -23.81
C THR A 75 14.47 -9.51 -23.84
N ASN A 76 14.60 -10.17 -25.00
CA ASN A 76 15.51 -11.29 -25.32
C ASN A 76 16.98 -10.99 -24.96
N MET A 77 17.30 -10.95 -23.68
CA MET A 77 18.67 -10.80 -23.18
C MET A 77 19.14 -12.20 -22.82
N ARG A 78 19.86 -12.79 -23.76
CA ARG A 78 20.72 -13.96 -23.53
C ARG A 78 21.59 -13.68 -22.32
N SER A 79 21.32 -14.36 -21.21
CA SER A 79 22.23 -14.45 -20.07
C SER A 79 22.07 -15.84 -19.49
N SER A 80 22.99 -16.70 -19.92
CA SER A 80 23.35 -17.94 -19.26
C SER A 80 23.63 -17.67 -17.78
N GLY A 81 22.75 -18.15 -16.89
CA GLY A 81 22.96 -18.12 -15.44
C GLY A 81 21.68 -17.78 -14.67
N SER A 82 21.08 -18.81 -14.07
CA SER A 82 20.09 -18.80 -12.97
C SER A 82 18.83 -17.93 -13.14
N ASP A 83 17.67 -18.60 -13.15
CA ASP A 83 16.43 -18.03 -12.61
C ASP A 83 16.70 -17.59 -11.16
N ASP A 84 17.15 -16.34 -10.99
CA ASP A 84 17.23 -15.72 -9.67
C ASP A 84 15.80 -15.63 -9.15
N SER A 85 15.46 -16.52 -8.22
CA SER A 85 14.23 -16.43 -7.45
C SER A 85 14.24 -15.06 -6.75
N LEU A 86 13.43 -14.12 -7.25
CA LEU A 86 13.30 -12.80 -6.66
C LEU A 86 12.86 -12.97 -5.21
N LYS A 87 13.76 -12.66 -4.26
CA LYS A 87 13.43 -12.72 -2.83
C LYS A 87 12.67 -11.44 -2.47
N ILE A 88 11.39 -11.59 -2.19
CA ILE A 88 10.52 -10.52 -1.70
C ILE A 88 10.56 -10.58 -0.17
N GLN A 89 10.67 -9.42 0.49
CA GLN A 89 10.48 -9.38 1.94
C GLN A 89 9.03 -9.77 2.29
N PRO A 90 8.80 -10.53 3.36
CA PRO A 90 7.44 -10.89 3.76
C PRO A 90 6.62 -9.61 4.00
N PRO A 91 5.36 -9.57 3.55
CA PRO A 91 4.50 -8.42 3.77
C PRO A 91 4.22 -8.22 5.26
N ILE A 92 3.90 -6.98 5.64
CA ILE A 92 3.40 -6.68 6.97
C ILE A 92 1.94 -7.13 7.01
N GLU A 93 1.67 -8.14 7.82
CA GLU A 93 0.30 -8.53 8.16
C GLU A 93 -0.30 -7.47 9.10
N MET A 94 -1.43 -6.90 8.71
CA MET A 94 -2.18 -5.93 9.52
C MET A 94 -3.46 -6.59 10.02
N ASN A 95 -3.63 -6.68 11.34
CA ASN A 95 -4.92 -7.02 11.92
C ASN A 95 -5.87 -5.80 11.87
N LEU A 96 -7.08 -5.95 12.41
CA LEU A 96 -8.08 -4.89 12.36
C LEU A 96 -7.65 -3.67 13.18
N GLU A 97 -7.10 -3.92 14.37
CA GLU A 97 -6.64 -2.89 15.30
C GLU A 97 -5.49 -2.07 14.69
N ASP A 98 -4.48 -2.74 14.14
CA ASP A 98 -3.35 -2.15 13.44
C ASP A 98 -3.83 -1.33 12.24
N ALA A 99 -4.79 -1.86 11.47
CA ALA A 99 -5.37 -1.16 10.32
C ALA A 99 -6.11 0.11 10.74
N LEU A 100 -6.87 0.07 11.85
CA LEU A 100 -7.60 1.22 12.39
C LEU A 100 -6.65 2.28 12.97
N GLU A 101 -5.54 1.88 13.59
CA GLU A 101 -4.50 2.80 14.06
C GLU A 101 -3.72 3.43 12.89
N PHE A 102 -3.57 2.70 11.78
CA PHE A 102 -2.75 3.12 10.65
C PHE A 102 -3.41 4.12 9.68
N ILE A 103 -4.74 4.06 9.50
CA ILE A 103 -5.43 4.90 8.51
C ILE A 103 -5.47 6.38 8.90
N GLU A 104 -5.45 7.24 7.88
CA GLU A 104 -5.68 8.68 8.03
C GLU A 104 -7.08 9.11 7.58
N ASP A 105 -7.43 10.37 7.78
CA ASP A 105 -8.78 10.92 7.50
C ASP A 105 -9.24 10.77 6.03
N ASP A 106 -8.29 10.63 5.09
CA ASP A 106 -8.56 10.42 3.66
C ASP A 106 -8.55 8.94 3.24
N GLU A 107 -8.57 8.03 4.21
CA GLU A 107 -8.46 6.58 4.05
C GLU A 107 -9.58 5.82 4.75
N LEU A 108 -9.74 4.56 4.35
CA LEU A 108 -10.75 3.65 4.88
C LEU A 108 -10.16 2.26 5.01
N VAL A 109 -10.58 1.56 6.05
CA VAL A 109 -10.41 0.11 6.19
C VAL A 109 -11.60 -0.58 5.54
N GLU A 110 -11.34 -1.39 4.52
CA GLU A 110 -12.31 -2.27 3.90
C GLU A 110 -12.26 -3.62 4.59
N ILE A 111 -13.39 -4.06 5.14
CA ILE A 111 -13.47 -5.31 5.92
C ILE A 111 -14.45 -6.24 5.23
N THR A 112 -13.98 -7.46 4.95
CA THR A 112 -14.80 -8.60 4.56
C THR A 112 -14.53 -9.76 5.53
N PRO A 113 -15.35 -10.82 5.55
CA PRO A 113 -15.09 -11.98 6.41
C PRO A 113 -13.71 -12.62 6.18
N ASP A 114 -13.18 -12.51 4.97
CA ASP A 114 -11.96 -13.20 4.55
C ASP A 114 -10.75 -12.26 4.42
N SER A 115 -10.94 -10.93 4.52
CA SER A 115 -9.87 -9.96 4.26
C SER A 115 -10.07 -8.61 4.94
N ILE A 116 -8.96 -8.03 5.40
CA ILE A 116 -8.87 -6.62 5.82
C ILE A 116 -7.96 -5.92 4.82
N ARG A 117 -8.47 -4.87 4.18
CA ARG A 117 -7.73 -4.08 3.19
C ARG A 117 -7.73 -2.61 3.54
N LEU A 118 -6.71 -1.91 3.09
CA LEU A 118 -6.58 -0.46 3.22
C LEU A 118 -6.79 0.21 1.87
N ARG A 119 -7.49 1.34 1.85
CA ARG A 119 -7.72 2.11 0.62
C ARG A 119 -7.84 3.60 0.88
N LYS A 120 -7.57 4.39 -0.15
CA LYS A 120 -7.96 5.79 -0.18
C LYS A 120 -9.49 5.92 -0.28
N LYS A 121 -10.04 6.96 0.34
CA LYS A 121 -11.45 7.37 0.19
C LYS A 121 -11.76 7.69 -1.27
N TYR A 122 -10.85 8.42 -1.93
CA TYR A 122 -10.89 8.67 -3.38
C TYR A 122 -9.96 7.71 -4.10
N LEU A 123 -10.54 6.77 -4.85
CA LEU A 123 -9.78 5.72 -5.53
C LEU A 123 -8.91 6.24 -6.66
N LYS A 124 -9.44 7.18 -7.45
CA LYS A 124 -8.73 7.74 -8.60
C LYS A 124 -7.75 8.83 -8.17
N GLU A 125 -6.57 8.82 -8.77
CA GLU A 125 -5.54 9.84 -8.50
C GLU A 125 -6.04 11.25 -8.81
N ILE A 126 -6.78 11.41 -9.91
CA ILE A 126 -7.34 12.70 -10.33
C ILE A 126 -8.27 13.25 -9.24
N ASP A 127 -9.09 12.40 -8.63
CA ASP A 127 -10.04 12.82 -7.61
C ASP A 127 -9.32 13.21 -6.30
N ARG A 128 -8.25 12.48 -5.92
CA ARG A 128 -7.38 12.90 -4.81
C ARG A 128 -6.75 14.27 -5.04
N ARG A 129 -6.23 14.52 -6.23
CA ARG A 129 -5.63 15.82 -6.59
C ARG A 129 -6.64 16.96 -6.50
N LYS A 130 -7.87 16.76 -6.98
CA LYS A 130 -8.96 17.76 -6.88
C LYS A 130 -9.33 18.09 -5.44
N GLN A 131 -9.29 17.11 -4.54
CA GLN A 131 -9.64 17.30 -3.13
C GLN A 131 -8.53 18.00 -2.34
N ARG A 132 -7.26 17.79 -2.71
CA ARG A 132 -6.13 18.56 -2.16
C ARG A 132 -6.12 20.03 -2.60
N SER A 133 -6.71 20.35 -3.75
CA SER A 133 -6.78 21.72 -4.26
C SER A 133 -7.97 22.54 -3.73
N LYS A 134 -8.85 21.91 -2.95
CA LYS A 134 -9.94 22.60 -2.24
C LYS A 134 -9.50 22.93 -0.83
#